data_AF-G0M9E5-F1
#
_entry.id   AF-G0M9E5-F1
#
_cell.length_a   1.000
_cell.length_b   1.000
_cell.length_c   1.000
_cell.angle_alpha   90.00
_cell.angle_beta   90.00
_cell.angle_gamma   90.00
#
_symmetry.space_group_name_H-M   'P 1'
#
loop_
_entity.id
_entity.type
_entity.pdbx_description
1 polymer ?
#
loop_
_entity_poly.entity_id
_entity_poly.type
_entity_poly.pdbx_seq_one_letter_code
_entity_poly.pdbx_strand_id
1 'polypeptide(L)'
;MLEIITSIVSVLALTFTIGLLFCGIPICLQVRRQGHVGDISGFPFITGILVSPFWLRYGMLQNDLLLIAMNIAAFAFMLAYTLFFLHYSKPKRVVIRDREVSTLPFALISVQFMVTLLWLLYGGLVRDVFIMIPAATGMILSVIQLFLFIIFPRTKEDLSPLEKLAHWFTGRSRSRNLEESSEK
;
A
#
# COMPACT_ATOMS: atom_id res chain seq x y z
N MET A 1 -25.85 20.78 -4.00
CA MET A 1 -24.77 20.35 -4.93
C MET A 1 -23.51 19.93 -4.17
N LEU A 2 -22.93 20.80 -3.33
CA LEU A 2 -21.75 20.46 -2.52
C LEU A 2 -21.97 19.27 -1.56
N GLU A 3 -23.14 19.15 -0.94
CA GLU A 3 -23.47 18.01 -0.08
C GLU A 3 -23.48 16.68 -0.85
N ILE A 4 -24.06 16.66 -2.05
CA ILE A 4 -24.08 15.48 -2.93
C ILE A 4 -22.63 15.08 -3.29
N ILE A 5 -21.79 16.06 -3.66
CA ILE A 5 -20.38 15.82 -3.96
C ILE A 5 -19.67 15.23 -2.74
N THR A 6 -19.90 15.79 -1.55
CA THR A 6 -19.30 15.33 -0.29
C THR A 6 -19.69 13.89 0.02
N SER A 7 -20.98 13.54 -0.16
CA SER A 7 -21.47 12.17 0.03
C SER A 7 -20.89 11.18 -0.97
N ILE A 8 -20.73 11.56 -2.23
CA ILE A 8 -20.10 10.69 -3.23
C ILE A 8 -18.63 10.44 -2.87
N VAL A 9 -17.89 11.50 -2.53
CA VAL A 9 -16.47 11.39 -2.16
C VAL A 9 -16.30 10.54 -0.90
N SER A 10 -17.15 10.71 0.11
CA SER A 10 -17.07 9.92 1.35
C SER A 10 -17.39 8.44 1.10
N VAL A 11 -18.42 8.11 0.32
CA VAL A 11 -18.76 6.71 -0.01
C VAL A 11 -17.64 6.04 -0.80
N LEU A 12 -17.04 6.75 -1.75
CA LEU A 12 -15.88 6.24 -2.49
C LEU A 12 -14.69 6.02 -1.54
N ALA A 13 -14.36 7.00 -0.70
CA ALA A 13 -13.28 6.89 0.28
C ALA A 13 -13.48 5.68 1.21
N LEU A 14 -14.70 5.48 1.71
CA LEU A 14 -15.06 4.34 2.55
C LEU A 14 -14.91 3.02 1.81
N THR A 15 -15.38 2.94 0.56
CA THR A 15 -15.33 1.71 -0.24
C THR A 15 -13.88 1.28 -0.50
N PHE A 16 -13.01 2.21 -0.90
CA PHE A 16 -11.59 1.91 -1.08
C PHE A 16 -10.89 1.59 0.26
N THR A 17 -11.25 2.27 1.35
CA THR A 17 -10.70 2.00 2.69
C THR A 17 -11.07 0.59 3.18
N ILE A 18 -12.31 0.16 2.95
CA ILE A 18 -12.74 -1.22 3.24
C ILE A 18 -11.97 -2.21 2.38
N GLY A 19 -11.75 -1.92 1.09
CA GLY A 19 -10.91 -2.73 0.22
C GLY A 19 -9.48 -2.92 0.76
N LEU A 20 -8.90 -1.87 1.33
CA LEU A 20 -7.58 -1.95 1.98
C LEU A 20 -7.57 -2.82 3.24
N LEU A 21 -8.68 -3.03 3.94
CA LEU A 21 -8.72 -3.98 5.06
C LEU A 21 -8.44 -5.40 4.58
N PHE A 22 -8.94 -5.77 3.41
CA PHE A 22 -8.72 -7.09 2.82
C PHE A 22 -7.33 -7.26 2.20
N CYS A 23 -6.54 -6.19 2.04
CA CYS A 23 -5.16 -6.25 1.58
C CYS A 23 -4.27 -7.16 2.45
N GLY A 24 -4.59 -7.32 3.73
CA GLY A 24 -3.85 -8.22 4.62
C GLY A 24 -3.99 -9.71 4.24
N ILE A 25 -5.07 -10.10 3.54
CA ILE A 25 -5.34 -11.50 3.19
C ILE A 25 -4.30 -12.05 2.20
N PRO A 26 -4.00 -11.41 1.05
CA PRO A 26 -2.94 -11.85 0.15
C PRO A 26 -1.60 -12.09 0.86
N ILE A 27 -1.24 -11.19 1.79
CA ILE A 27 0.01 -11.28 2.57
C ILE A 27 -0.03 -12.50 3.50
N CYS A 28 -1.13 -12.70 4.24
CA CYS A 28 -1.28 -13.86 5.12
C CYS A 28 -1.29 -15.19 4.34
N LEU A 29 -1.94 -15.23 3.17
CA LEU A 29 -1.94 -16.40 2.29
C LEU A 29 -0.53 -16.69 1.75
N GLN A 30 0.24 -15.65 1.44
CA GLN A 30 1.62 -15.80 1.02
C GLN A 30 2.49 -16.36 2.15
N VAL A 31 2.39 -15.81 3.36
CA VAL A 31 3.09 -16.32 4.55
C VAL A 31 2.72 -17.78 4.82
N ARG A 32 1.43 -18.14 4.70
CA ARG A 32 0.99 -19.54 4.84
C ARG A 32 1.62 -20.46 3.79
N ARG A 33 1.68 -20.02 2.53
CA ARG A 33 2.27 -20.79 1.42
C ARG A 33 3.79 -20.94 1.55
N GLN A 34 4.45 -19.95 2.15
CA GLN A 34 5.89 -19.95 2.38
C GLN A 34 6.28 -20.67 3.67
N GLY A 35 5.36 -20.77 4.64
CA GLY A 35 5.61 -21.39 5.94
C GLY A 35 6.49 -20.55 6.88
N HIS A 36 6.89 -19.35 6.45
CA HIS A 36 7.69 -18.38 7.20
C HIS A 36 7.38 -16.97 6.70
N VAL A 37 7.83 -15.96 7.45
CA VAL A 37 7.52 -14.54 7.21
C VAL A 37 8.39 -13.87 6.12
N GLY A 38 9.51 -14.49 5.72
CA GLY A 38 10.42 -13.91 4.72
C GLY A 38 10.91 -12.51 5.10
N ASP A 39 11.05 -11.63 4.10
CA ASP A 39 11.42 -10.20 4.27
C ASP A 39 10.20 -9.26 4.44
N ILE A 40 9.02 -9.82 4.71
CA ILE A 40 7.81 -9.01 4.87
C ILE A 40 7.90 -8.26 6.18
N SER A 41 7.86 -6.92 6.14
CA SER A 41 7.85 -6.11 7.35
C SER A 41 6.52 -6.24 8.08
N GLY A 42 6.55 -6.57 9.37
CA GLY A 42 5.37 -6.59 10.24
C GLY A 42 4.87 -5.20 10.63
N PHE A 43 5.61 -4.14 10.26
CA PHE A 43 5.33 -2.75 10.61
C PHE A 43 3.91 -2.29 10.23
N PRO A 44 3.37 -2.56 9.03
CA PRO A 44 2.03 -2.10 8.63
C PRO A 44 0.90 -2.61 9.54
N PHE A 45 1.02 -3.84 10.05
CA PHE A 45 0.02 -4.43 10.93
C PHE A 45 0.05 -3.79 12.32
N ILE A 46 1.26 -3.60 12.87
CA ILE A 46 1.46 -2.95 14.17
C ILE A 46 0.99 -1.49 14.12
N THR A 47 1.32 -0.75 13.05
CA THR A 47 0.85 0.62 12.89
C THR A 47 -0.68 0.68 12.81
N GLY A 48 -1.33 -0.29 12.16
CA GLY A 48 -2.80 -0.38 12.13
C GLY A 48 -3.40 -0.47 13.54
N ILE A 49 -2.87 -1.37 14.37
CA ILE A 49 -3.30 -1.54 15.78
C ILE A 49 -3.11 -0.25 16.59
N LEU A 50 -2.01 0.47 16.38
CA LEU A 50 -1.72 1.71 17.11
C LEU A 50 -2.59 2.89 16.65
N VAL A 51 -2.92 2.95 15.37
CA VAL A 51 -3.68 4.05 14.77
C VAL A 51 -5.19 3.90 14.98
N SER A 52 -5.73 2.68 15.03
CA SER A 52 -7.18 2.47 15.16
C SER A 52 -7.81 3.07 16.44
N PRO A 53 -7.21 2.99 17.65
CA PRO A 53 -7.78 3.62 18.84
C PRO A 53 -7.90 5.15 18.75
N PHE A 54 -6.97 5.80 18.04
CA PHE A 54 -7.03 7.25 17.80
C PHE A 54 -8.26 7.62 16.97
N TRP A 55 -8.52 6.89 15.88
CA TRP A 55 -9.69 7.11 15.03
C TRP A 55 -11.01 6.70 15.67
N LEU A 56 -11.01 5.68 16.53
CA LEU A 56 -12.18 5.32 17.33
C LEU A 56 -12.57 6.45 18.27
N ARG A 57 -11.59 7.00 19.00
CA ARG A 57 -11.83 8.15 19.87
C ARG A 57 -12.34 9.35 19.07
N TYR A 58 -11.78 9.58 17.89
CA TYR A 58 -12.21 10.64 16.99
C TYR A 58 -13.67 10.45 16.52
N GLY A 59 -14.03 9.24 16.05
CA GLY A 59 -15.40 8.92 15.62
C GLY A 59 -16.42 9.07 16.74
N MET A 60 -16.06 8.71 17.98
CA MET A 60 -16.91 8.94 19.16
C MET A 60 -17.13 10.43 19.43
N LEU A 61 -16.09 11.26 19.29
CA LEU A 61 -16.20 12.71 19.46
C LEU A 61 -17.11 13.33 18.41
N GLN A 62 -17.02 12.85 17.16
CA GLN A 62 -17.85 13.32 16.05
C GLN A 62 -19.24 12.67 16.00
N ASN A 63 -19.54 11.72 16.91
CA ASN A 63 -20.76 10.89 16.88
C ASN A 63 -21.02 10.22 15.52
N ASP A 64 -19.96 9.86 14.80
CA ASP A 64 -20.05 9.20 13.50
C ASP A 64 -19.99 7.67 13.67
N LEU A 65 -21.17 7.04 13.62
CA LEU A 65 -21.30 5.59 13.75
C LEU A 65 -20.54 4.82 12.67
N LEU A 66 -20.43 5.36 11.45
CA LEU A 66 -19.74 4.68 10.36
C LEU A 66 -18.23 4.68 10.59
N LEU A 67 -17.68 5.81 11.03
CA LEU A 67 -16.27 5.92 11.36
C LEU A 67 -15.89 5.02 12.55
N ILE A 68 -16.76 4.95 13.57
CA ILE A 68 -16.59 4.04 14.71
C ILE A 68 -16.62 2.58 14.24
N ALA A 69 -17.69 2.15 13.55
CA ALA A 69 -17.86 0.76 13.14
C ALA A 69 -16.72 0.28 12.23
N MET A 70 -16.30 1.11 11.27
CA MET A 70 -15.22 0.78 10.35
C MET A 70 -13.88 0.62 11.08
N ASN A 71 -13.57 1.49 12.05
CA ASN A 71 -12.32 1.39 12.80
C ASN A 71 -12.32 0.25 13.83
N ILE A 72 -13.48 -0.16 14.37
CA ILE A 72 -13.60 -1.37 15.20
C ILE A 72 -13.28 -2.59 14.34
N ALA A 73 -13.89 -2.68 13.15
CA ALA A 73 -13.62 -3.76 12.21
C ALA A 73 -12.14 -3.78 11.80
N ALA A 74 -11.57 -2.62 11.46
CA ALA A 74 -10.16 -2.49 11.10
C ALA A 74 -9.22 -2.97 12.21
N PHE A 75 -9.49 -2.59 13.46
CA PHE A 75 -8.73 -3.04 14.62
C PHE A 75 -8.79 -4.56 14.77
N ALA A 76 -9.99 -5.17 14.64
CA ALA A 76 -10.16 -6.62 14.73
C ALA A 76 -9.38 -7.36 13.63
N PHE A 77 -9.46 -6.89 12.38
CA PHE A 77 -8.69 -7.47 11.26
C PHE A 77 -7.18 -7.31 11.47
N MET A 78 -6.71 -6.12 11.86
CA MET A 78 -5.29 -5.86 12.09
C MET A 78 -4.72 -6.68 13.26
N LEU A 79 -5.50 -6.85 14.33
CA LEU A 79 -5.15 -7.74 15.43
C LEU A 79 -5.02 -9.19 14.95
N ALA A 80 -6.01 -9.69 14.20
CA ALA A 80 -5.97 -11.04 13.65
C ALA A 80 -4.76 -11.26 12.72
N TYR A 81 -4.46 -10.31 11.83
CA TYR A 81 -3.29 -10.38 10.95
C TYR A 81 -1.98 -10.33 11.72
N THR A 82 -1.87 -9.49 12.76
CA THR A 82 -0.67 -9.42 13.59
C THR A 82 -0.44 -10.73 14.34
N LEU A 83 -1.48 -11.31 14.95
CA LEU A 83 -1.37 -12.60 15.64
C LEU A 83 -0.97 -13.73 14.67
N PHE A 84 -1.57 -13.74 13.48
CA PHE A 84 -1.19 -14.68 12.41
C PHE A 84 0.27 -14.50 12.02
N PHE A 85 0.72 -13.27 11.79
CA PHE A 85 2.09 -12.95 11.43
C PHE A 85 3.09 -13.37 12.53
N LEU A 86 2.80 -13.06 13.80
CA LEU A 86 3.64 -13.47 14.94
C LEU A 86 3.74 -14.99 15.08
N HIS A 87 2.68 -15.73 14.75
CA HIS A 87 2.72 -17.20 14.76
C HIS A 87 3.76 -17.76 13.78
N TYR A 88 3.84 -17.19 12.57
CA TYR A 88 4.78 -17.60 11.52
C TYR A 88 6.16 -16.93 11.62
N SER A 89 6.31 -15.90 12.44
CA SER A 89 7.57 -15.18 12.65
C SER A 89 8.57 -15.92 13.55
N LYS A 90 8.21 -17.06 14.13
CA LYS A 90 9.13 -17.87 14.96
C LYS A 90 10.31 -18.36 14.10
N PRO A 91 11.55 -18.36 14.61
CA PRO A 91 12.73 -18.63 13.82
C PRO A 91 12.75 -20.11 13.40
N LYS A 92 12.35 -20.39 12.16
CA LYS A 92 12.64 -21.65 11.48
C LYS A 92 13.46 -21.33 10.24
N ARG A 93 14.52 -22.11 10.05
CA ARG A 93 15.62 -21.90 9.09
C ARG A 93 15.11 -21.29 7.77
N VAL A 94 15.73 -20.17 7.41
CA VAL A 94 15.52 -19.42 6.17
C VAL A 94 15.75 -20.36 4.99
N VAL A 95 14.68 -20.76 4.31
CA VAL A 95 14.77 -21.34 2.96
C VAL A 95 14.42 -20.21 2.02
N ILE A 96 15.46 -19.53 1.53
CA ILE A 96 15.32 -18.49 0.50
C ILE A 96 14.82 -19.19 -0.75
N ARG A 97 13.53 -19.02 -1.06
CA ARG A 97 12.95 -19.39 -2.34
C ARG A 97 12.41 -18.12 -2.96
N ASP A 98 13.14 -17.63 -3.97
CA ASP A 98 12.77 -16.47 -4.75
C ASP A 98 11.31 -16.60 -5.19
N ARG A 99 10.50 -15.62 -4.80
CA ARG A 99 9.15 -15.46 -5.32
C ARG A 99 8.94 -14.00 -5.66
N GLU A 100 8.84 -13.76 -6.95
CA GLU A 100 8.44 -12.51 -7.54
C GLU A 100 7.09 -12.05 -6.98
N VAL A 101 7.13 -11.00 -6.16
CA VAL A 101 5.93 -10.27 -5.73
C VAL A 101 5.60 -9.14 -6.73
N SER A 102 6.08 -9.28 -7.98
CA SER A 102 5.92 -8.49 -9.24
C SER A 102 5.04 -7.26 -9.24
N THR A 103 3.82 -7.41 -8.78
CA THR A 103 2.72 -6.51 -9.11
C THR A 103 2.01 -5.98 -7.88
N LEU A 104 2.13 -6.67 -6.74
CA LEU A 104 1.46 -6.30 -5.50
C LEU A 104 1.95 -4.97 -4.91
N PRO A 105 3.25 -4.69 -4.69
CA PRO A 105 3.66 -3.47 -4.00
C PRO A 105 3.26 -2.20 -4.78
N PHE A 106 3.34 -2.23 -6.11
CA PHE A 106 2.90 -1.11 -6.95
C PHE A 106 1.38 -0.87 -6.89
N ALA A 107 0.59 -1.94 -7.01
CA ALA A 107 -0.87 -1.85 -6.91
C ALA A 107 -1.31 -1.31 -5.54
N LEU A 108 -0.66 -1.75 -4.46
CA LEU A 108 -0.95 -1.30 -3.10
C LEU A 108 -0.62 0.18 -2.89
N ILE A 109 0.53 0.64 -3.35
CA ILE A 109 0.91 2.07 -3.26
C ILE A 109 -0.09 2.93 -4.07
N SER A 110 -0.52 2.46 -5.24
CA SER A 110 -1.48 3.16 -6.08
C SER A 110 -2.86 3.30 -5.43
N VAL A 111 -3.37 2.22 -4.83
CA VAL A 111 -4.65 2.25 -4.09
C VAL A 111 -4.53 3.15 -2.85
N GLN A 112 -3.41 3.09 -2.13
CA GLN A 112 -3.16 3.95 -0.97
C GLN A 112 -3.14 5.44 -1.34
N PHE A 113 -2.54 5.78 -2.48
CA PHE A 113 -2.55 7.14 -3.00
C PHE A 113 -3.99 7.61 -3.31
N MET A 114 -4.82 6.77 -3.95
CA MET A 114 -6.22 7.09 -4.21
C MET A 114 -7.03 7.30 -2.92
N VAL A 115 -6.83 6.46 -1.92
CA VAL A 115 -7.50 6.59 -0.62
C VAL A 115 -7.12 7.91 0.07
N THR A 116 -5.83 8.22 0.12
CA THR A 116 -5.34 9.45 0.76
C THR A 116 -5.81 10.70 0.02
N LEU A 117 -5.89 10.67 -1.32
CA LEU A 117 -6.48 11.74 -2.12
C LEU A 117 -7.97 11.94 -1.82
N LEU A 118 -8.76 10.86 -1.79
CA LEU A 118 -10.20 10.93 -1.51
C LEU A 118 -10.49 11.48 -0.11
N TRP A 119 -9.73 11.04 0.90
CA TRP A 119 -9.85 11.57 2.27
C TRP A 119 -9.37 13.02 2.39
N LEU A 120 -8.35 13.43 1.64
CA LEU A 120 -7.89 14.82 1.61
C LEU A 120 -8.96 15.74 0.99
N LEU A 121 -9.59 15.29 -0.11
CA LEU A 121 -10.70 16.01 -0.74
C LEU A 121 -11.91 16.08 0.19
N TYR A 122 -12.26 14.97 0.85
CA TYR A 122 -13.34 14.94 1.85
C TYR A 122 -13.06 15.90 3.02
N GLY A 123 -11.87 15.85 3.61
CA GLY A 123 -11.47 16.75 4.70
C GLY A 123 -11.50 18.22 4.28
N GLY A 124 -11.11 18.54 3.04
CA GLY A 124 -11.21 19.89 2.48
C GLY A 124 -12.66 20.37 2.31
N LEU A 125 -13.56 19.49 1.86
CA LEU A 125 -14.98 19.80 1.70
C LEU A 125 -15.69 20.01 3.05
N VAL A 126 -15.38 19.18 4.05
CA VAL A 126 -15.95 19.25 5.40
C VAL A 126 -15.21 20.28 6.28
N ARG A 127 -14.09 20.85 5.77
CA ARG A 127 -13.18 21.77 6.49
C ARG A 127 -12.65 21.18 7.80
N ASP A 128 -12.35 19.88 7.76
CA ASP A 128 -11.87 19.11 8.89
C ASP A 128 -10.37 18.88 8.80
N VAL A 129 -9.63 19.71 9.53
CA VAL A 129 -8.17 19.69 9.56
C VAL A 129 -7.62 18.38 10.14
N PHE A 130 -8.36 17.72 11.05
CA PHE A 130 -7.92 16.47 11.67
C PHE A 130 -7.93 15.30 10.68
N ILE A 131 -8.81 15.34 9.69
CA ILE A 131 -8.81 14.37 8.58
C ILE A 131 -7.77 14.75 7.53
N MET A 132 -7.63 16.05 7.24
CA MET A 132 -6.71 16.54 6.21
C MET A 132 -5.23 16.28 6.51
N ILE A 133 -4.77 16.54 7.74
CA ILE A 133 -3.35 16.39 8.12
C ILE A 133 -2.84 14.96 7.85
N PRO A 134 -3.45 13.88 8.40
CA PRO A 134 -2.98 12.51 8.17
C PRO A 134 -3.16 12.07 6.72
N ALA A 135 -4.20 12.56 6.02
CA ALA A 135 -4.38 12.26 4.60
C ALA A 135 -3.27 12.89 3.74
N ALA A 136 -2.88 14.14 4.03
CA ALA A 136 -1.81 14.84 3.35
C ALA A 136 -0.44 14.16 3.57
N THR A 137 -0.12 13.77 4.81
CA THR A 137 1.13 13.03 5.10
C THR A 137 1.14 11.68 4.40
N GLY A 138 0.02 10.94 4.42
CA GLY A 138 -0.13 9.68 3.70
C GLY A 138 0.07 9.85 2.19
N MET A 139 -0.51 10.89 1.59
CA MET A 139 -0.37 11.18 0.17
C MET A 139 1.08 11.50 -0.22
N ILE A 140 1.78 12.32 0.59
CA ILE A 140 3.19 12.65 0.37
C ILE A 140 4.04 11.38 0.42
N LEU A 141 3.81 10.51 1.41
CA LEU A 141 4.52 9.24 1.53
C LEU A 141 4.25 8.32 0.34
N SER A 142 3.00 8.21 -0.13
CA SER A 142 2.66 7.40 -1.30
C SER A 142 3.30 7.93 -2.59
N VAL A 143 3.40 9.25 -2.76
CA VAL A 143 4.12 9.85 -3.91
C VAL A 143 5.61 9.54 -3.85
N ILE A 144 6.24 9.66 -2.68
CA ILE A 144 7.66 9.31 -2.50
C ILE A 144 7.88 7.83 -2.82
N GLN A 145 7.02 6.95 -2.31
CA GLN A 145 7.10 5.51 -2.58
C GLN A 145 6.91 5.19 -4.07
N LEU A 146 5.97 5.84 -4.74
CA LEU A 146 5.73 5.68 -6.17
C LEU A 146 6.94 6.16 -6.99
N PHE A 147 7.52 7.30 -6.62
CA PHE A 147 8.70 7.86 -7.26
C PHE A 147 9.92 6.96 -7.11
N LEU A 148 10.17 6.46 -5.90
CA LEU A 148 11.22 5.47 -5.63
C LEU A 148 11.03 4.20 -6.46
N PHE A 149 9.80 3.72 -6.59
CA PHE A 149 9.50 2.54 -7.39
C PHE A 149 9.74 2.75 -8.90
N ILE A 150 9.56 3.96 -9.41
CA ILE A 150 9.85 4.30 -10.81
C ILE A 150 11.37 4.39 -11.07
N ILE A 151 12.14 4.89 -10.09
CA ILE A 151 13.59 5.10 -10.21
C ILE A 151 14.39 3.84 -9.95
N PHE A 152 14.07 3.08 -8.91
CA PHE A 152 14.88 1.93 -8.50
C PHE A 152 14.47 0.67 -9.27
N PRO A 153 15.37 0.08 -10.07
CA PRO A 153 15.11 -1.18 -10.76
C PRO A 153 14.91 -2.30 -9.75
N ARG A 154 13.90 -3.14 -10.05
CA ARG A 154 13.35 -4.13 -9.13
C ARG A 154 14.20 -5.41 -8.99
N THR A 155 15.05 -5.68 -9.97
CA THR A 155 15.88 -6.90 -10.02
C THR A 155 17.17 -6.58 -10.77
N LYS A 156 18.28 -7.27 -10.45
CA LYS A 156 19.62 -7.03 -11.03
C LYS A 156 19.69 -7.21 -12.57
N GLU A 157 18.68 -7.82 -13.19
CA GLU A 157 18.59 -8.10 -14.63
C GLU A 157 17.48 -7.30 -15.34
N ASP A 158 16.72 -6.47 -14.62
CA ASP A 158 15.52 -5.82 -15.16
C ASP A 158 15.71 -4.29 -15.19
N LEU A 159 15.69 -3.69 -16.39
CA LEU A 159 15.76 -2.23 -16.57
C LEU A 159 14.62 -1.55 -15.81
N SER A 160 14.90 -0.41 -15.20
CA SER A 160 13.88 0.40 -14.52
C SER A 160 12.74 0.74 -15.50
N PRO A 161 11.48 0.91 -15.04
CA PRO A 161 10.38 1.31 -15.91
C PRO A 161 10.68 2.61 -16.68
N LEU A 162 11.41 3.53 -16.05
CA LEU A 162 11.89 4.76 -16.68
C LEU A 162 12.92 4.46 -17.78
N GLU A 163 13.86 3.53 -17.57
CA GLU A 163 14.79 3.10 -18.61
C GLU A 163 14.10 2.33 -19.73
N LYS A 164 13.05 1.54 -19.46
CA LYS A 164 12.25 0.88 -20.50
C LYS A 164 11.52 1.92 -21.36
N LEU A 165 10.94 2.95 -20.75
CA LEU A 165 10.35 4.08 -21.46
C LEU A 165 11.40 4.90 -22.21
N ALA A 166 12.52 5.24 -21.56
CA ALA A 166 13.61 5.98 -22.18
C ALA A 166 14.21 5.20 -23.35
N HIS A 167 14.34 3.88 -23.25
CA HIS A 167 14.79 3.00 -24.33
C HIS A 167 13.77 2.88 -25.46
N TRP A 168 12.46 2.89 -25.14
CA TRP A 168 11.39 2.99 -26.13
C TRP A 168 11.46 4.31 -26.91
N PHE A 169 11.73 5.43 -26.22
CA PHE A 169 11.86 6.75 -26.86
C PHE A 169 13.20 6.97 -27.57
N THR A 170 14.30 6.41 -27.06
CA THR A 170 15.65 6.59 -27.62
C THR A 170 16.06 5.50 -28.63
N GLY A 171 15.24 4.45 -28.80
CA GLY A 171 15.42 3.44 -29.84
C GLY A 171 16.75 2.70 -29.82
N ARG A 172 17.45 2.62 -28.68
CA ARG A 172 18.83 2.09 -28.61
C ARG A 172 18.90 0.56 -28.48
N SER A 173 18.18 -0.16 -29.35
CA SER A 173 18.04 -1.61 -29.28
C SER A 173 19.09 -2.42 -30.08
N ARG A 174 20.12 -1.81 -30.70
CA ARG A 174 20.94 -2.51 -31.71
C ARG A 174 22.44 -2.23 -31.65
N SER A 175 23.06 -2.19 -30.46
CA SER A 175 24.53 -2.10 -30.36
C SER A 175 25.17 -3.20 -29.51
N ARG A 176 24.56 -3.62 -28.39
CA ARG A 176 25.17 -4.67 -27.53
C ARG A 176 25.16 -6.07 -28.14
N ASN A 177 24.09 -6.44 -28.86
CA ASN A 177 23.99 -7.78 -29.46
C ASN A 177 24.86 -7.96 -30.71
N LEU A 178 25.44 -6.89 -31.28
CA LEU A 178 26.34 -6.97 -32.44
C LEU A 178 27.82 -7.02 -32.02
N GLU A 179 28.17 -6.47 -30.86
CA GLU A 179 29.54 -6.61 -30.32
C GLU A 179 29.79 -8.05 -29.84
N GLU A 180 28.86 -8.66 -29.10
CA GLU A 180 28.97 -10.07 -28.65
C GLU A 180 28.89 -11.11 -29.78
N SER A 181 28.33 -10.76 -30.95
CA SER A 181 28.31 -11.62 -32.14
C SER A 181 29.52 -11.42 -33.06
N SER A 182 30.35 -10.40 -32.82
CA SER A 182 31.61 -10.19 -33.55
C SER A 182 32.83 -10.80 -32.84
N GLU A 183 32.64 -11.19 -31.58
CA GLU A 183 33.68 -11.76 -30.71
C GLU A 183 33.57 -13.30 -30.53
N LYS A 184 32.60 -13.93 -31.22
CA LYS A 184 32.45 -15.39 -31.35
C LYS A 184 32.59 -15.81 -32.80
#